data_AF-A0AAD6L549-F1
#
_entry.id   AF-A0AAD6L549-F1
#
_cell.length_a   1.000
_cell.length_b   1.000
_cell.length_c   1.000
_cell.angle_alpha   90.00
_cell.angle_beta   90.00
_cell.angle_gamma   90.00
#
_symmetry.space_group_name_H-M   'P 1'
#
loop_
_entity.id
_entity.type
_entity.pdbx_description
1 polymer ?
#
loop_
_entity_poly.entity_id
_entity_poly.type
_entity_poly.pdbx_seq_one_letter_code
_entity_poly.pdbx_strand_id
1 'polypeptide(L)'
;MEDNRDGKMSIYRAARSIKRRDSTVYNALRSIYEDTIFVGEISQLWPDLPLIANLRCGLWYSPKFHFTCYFKSTDGHTNNWSFNTSRLNLHVALLSGQKGGCIIVDATRKGKRFPDSMSKTIPIWTCVLNHAILNYRNKMLDSGLLMNEEVVDNSYCAEDVKLKNHNWDCSLHLPLWVPDTEKAAIEERIERWTNQLETSGADIASISSCLKKPLRPLWISQKTVIWLNEVPDHNQWDFTPIILVSASSSSDVFRNKTTSEFSWNYIPGAGDDEESWARGLTPTHFWSHVNDLISSGPDLCNQKVADIVERDRVYRAHRGEYAPQVSVKNPKIADDVADVFNVELPLASNMHNDDTTFQLSNDYGTTFWIGSTNLAVGTTKHAALMSNVDCILNCDKESVSINLPDSEAHLHLPMVSSKLDRFSLFNNLPAAVNFAKLNLRKAHRLLVCCRSGEDISVCICLAILTSLFDDKGTFDDGRSFSETCITKLEMRRRLVFVCRFATTARPSRGNLKQVFGFLTGGSVASA
;
A
#
# COMPACT_ATOMS: atom_id res chain seq x y z
N MET A 1 41.02 -36.16 -37.24
CA MET A 1 39.90 -35.35 -37.76
C MET A 1 39.31 -34.62 -36.58
N GLU A 2 39.53 -33.31 -36.56
CA GLU A 2 39.00 -32.37 -35.56
C GLU A 2 37.47 -32.46 -35.54
N ASP A 3 36.87 -32.67 -34.37
CA ASP A 3 35.45 -32.35 -34.16
C ASP A 3 35.37 -31.10 -33.28
N ASN A 4 35.48 -29.99 -33.99
CA ASN A 4 35.44 -28.62 -33.52
C ASN A 4 34.01 -28.29 -33.07
N ARG A 5 33.67 -28.53 -31.80
CA ARG A 5 32.42 -28.05 -31.17
C ARG A 5 32.66 -26.85 -30.28
N ASP A 6 33.27 -25.83 -30.86
CA ASP A 6 33.14 -24.45 -30.42
C ASP A 6 31.68 -24.02 -30.64
N GLY A 7 30.84 -24.26 -29.64
CA GLY A 7 29.45 -23.84 -29.63
C GLY A 7 29.37 -22.32 -29.57
N LYS A 8 29.51 -21.64 -30.72
CA LYS A 8 29.37 -20.18 -30.87
C LYS A 8 28.16 -19.72 -30.07
N MET A 9 28.44 -19.07 -28.95
CA MET A 9 27.43 -18.55 -28.05
C MET A 9 26.62 -17.51 -28.83
N SER A 10 25.35 -17.83 -29.14
CA SER A 10 24.45 -16.92 -29.86
C SER A 10 24.51 -15.53 -29.21
N ILE A 11 24.55 -14.46 -30.03
CA ILE A 11 24.54 -13.07 -29.58
C ILE A 11 23.43 -12.83 -28.54
N TYR A 12 22.29 -13.50 -28.69
CA TYR A 12 21.18 -13.43 -27.75
C TYR A 12 21.46 -14.11 -26.39
N ARG A 13 22.21 -15.23 -26.39
CA ARG A 13 22.68 -15.89 -25.15
C ARG A 13 23.82 -15.11 -24.50
N ALA A 14 24.73 -14.54 -25.29
CA ALA A 14 25.79 -13.65 -24.80
C ALA A 14 25.21 -12.39 -24.16
N ALA A 15 24.27 -11.71 -24.84
CA ALA A 15 23.58 -10.54 -24.31
C ALA A 15 22.76 -10.84 -23.05
N ARG A 16 22.09 -12.01 -22.98
CA ARG A 16 21.41 -12.45 -21.74
C ARG A 16 22.39 -12.81 -20.62
N SER A 17 23.54 -13.38 -20.94
CA SER A 17 24.59 -13.68 -19.96
C SER A 17 25.18 -12.39 -19.37
N ILE A 18 25.46 -11.39 -20.22
CA ILE A 18 25.90 -10.06 -19.81
C ILE A 18 24.81 -9.37 -18.97
N LYS A 19 23.56 -9.36 -19.44
CA LYS A 19 22.44 -8.77 -18.69
C LYS A 19 22.20 -9.43 -17.33
N ARG A 20 22.41 -10.75 -17.22
CA ARG A 20 22.36 -11.49 -15.94
C ARG A 20 23.55 -11.19 -15.03
N ARG A 21 24.75 -10.96 -15.59
CA ARG A 21 25.94 -10.53 -14.84
C ARG A 21 25.78 -9.10 -14.31
N ASP A 22 25.01 -8.27 -14.99
CA ASP A 22 24.79 -6.87 -14.59
C ASP A 22 23.60 -6.69 -13.64
N SER A 23 22.66 -7.63 -13.57
CA SER A 23 21.46 -7.60 -12.71
C SER A 23 21.58 -8.51 -11.49
N THR A 24 22.67 -8.40 -10.73
CA THR A 24 22.86 -9.20 -9.51
C THR A 24 22.04 -8.65 -8.34
N VAL A 25 21.77 -9.50 -7.35
CA VAL A 25 21.15 -9.08 -6.08
C VAL A 25 21.97 -7.98 -5.42
N TYR A 26 23.30 -8.13 -5.41
CA TYR A 26 24.21 -7.12 -4.87
C TYR A 26 24.07 -5.77 -5.58
N ASN A 27 24.06 -5.76 -6.92
CA ASN A 27 23.90 -4.52 -7.68
C ASN A 27 22.56 -3.83 -7.37
N ALA A 28 21.47 -4.59 -7.24
CA ALA A 28 20.17 -4.04 -6.88
C ALA A 28 20.19 -3.42 -5.47
N LEU A 29 20.70 -4.15 -4.48
CA LEU A 29 20.79 -3.67 -3.09
C LEU A 29 21.72 -2.46 -2.94
N ARG A 30 22.89 -2.47 -3.60
CA ARG A 30 23.81 -1.31 -3.62
C ARG A 30 23.18 -0.09 -4.30
N SER A 31 22.42 -0.29 -5.38
CA SER A 31 21.71 0.81 -6.06
C SER A 31 20.64 1.42 -5.17
N ILE A 32 19.85 0.57 -4.48
CA ILE A 32 18.87 1.01 -3.49
C ILE A 32 19.56 1.79 -2.39
N TYR A 33 20.62 1.24 -1.78
CA TYR A 33 21.37 1.89 -0.71
C TYR A 33 21.87 3.28 -1.13
N GLU A 34 22.44 3.42 -2.32
CA GLU A 34 22.89 4.72 -2.81
C GLU A 34 21.75 5.71 -3.02
N ASP A 35 20.64 5.27 -3.63
CA ASP A 35 19.46 6.12 -3.86
C ASP A 35 18.84 6.63 -2.54
N THR A 36 19.04 5.90 -1.44
CA THR A 36 18.49 6.29 -0.13
C THR A 36 19.21 7.48 0.49
N ILE A 37 20.47 7.72 0.12
CA ILE A 37 21.23 8.89 0.57
C ILE A 37 20.49 10.14 0.08
N PHE A 38 20.14 10.16 -1.20
CA PHE A 38 19.36 11.24 -1.80
C PHE A 38 17.98 11.41 -1.15
N VAL A 39 17.25 10.31 -0.92
CA VAL A 39 15.95 10.39 -0.23
C VAL A 39 16.09 10.95 1.20
N GLY A 40 17.14 10.55 1.91
CA GLY A 40 17.49 11.08 3.23
C GLY A 40 17.79 12.57 3.21
N GLU A 41 18.60 13.04 2.27
CA GLU A 41 18.91 14.47 2.06
C GLU A 41 17.63 15.28 1.84
N ILE A 42 16.74 14.81 0.96
CA ILE A 42 15.46 15.51 0.69
C ILE A 42 14.55 15.50 1.92
N SER A 43 14.48 14.39 2.67
CA SER A 43 13.67 14.34 3.89
C SER A 43 14.19 15.28 4.97
N GLN A 44 15.49 15.54 5.03
CA GLN A 44 16.10 16.47 5.99
C GLN A 44 15.85 17.94 5.64
N LEU A 45 15.53 18.26 4.39
CA LEU A 45 15.15 19.63 4.00
C LEU A 45 13.84 20.08 4.63
N TRP A 46 12.91 19.16 4.81
CA TRP A 46 11.60 19.43 5.38
C TRP A 46 11.27 18.38 6.45
N PRO A 47 11.91 18.44 7.63
CA PRO A 47 11.79 17.43 8.67
C PRO A 47 10.36 17.32 9.24
N ASP A 48 9.58 18.40 9.16
CA ASP A 48 8.18 18.42 9.62
C ASP A 48 7.21 17.73 8.64
N LEU A 49 7.64 17.53 7.38
CA LEU A 49 6.82 16.89 6.37
C LEU A 49 6.93 15.35 6.47
N PRO A 50 5.80 14.64 6.53
CA PRO A 50 5.80 13.19 6.63
C PRO A 50 6.33 12.55 5.34
N LEU A 51 7.32 11.68 5.50
CA LEU A 51 7.83 10.79 4.45
C LEU A 51 6.90 9.59 4.25
N ILE A 52 6.41 9.40 3.02
CA ILE A 52 5.41 8.41 2.62
C ILE A 52 5.99 7.52 1.50
N ALA A 53 5.89 6.20 1.66
CA ALA A 53 6.28 5.26 0.61
C ALA A 53 5.11 4.96 -0.33
N ASN A 54 5.29 5.15 -1.64
CA ASN A 54 4.37 4.58 -2.62
C ASN A 54 4.65 3.07 -2.72
N LEU A 55 3.67 2.22 -2.43
CA LEU A 55 3.81 0.75 -2.34
C LEU A 55 4.08 0.04 -3.68
N ARG A 56 4.51 0.76 -4.71
CA ARG A 56 5.05 0.12 -5.91
C ARG A 56 6.48 -0.35 -5.68
N CYS A 57 7.36 0.56 -5.26
CA CYS A 57 8.72 0.22 -4.83
C CYS A 57 9.30 1.16 -3.75
N GLY A 58 8.53 2.17 -3.31
CA GLY A 58 9.00 3.22 -2.41
C GLY A 58 9.57 2.71 -1.08
N LEU A 59 9.06 1.58 -0.55
CA LEU A 59 9.51 0.98 0.71
C LEU A 59 11.00 0.63 0.75
N TRP A 60 11.64 0.45 -0.40
CA TRP A 60 13.07 0.15 -0.47
C TRP A 60 13.96 1.35 -0.18
N TYR A 61 13.46 2.59 -0.31
CA TYR A 61 14.31 3.78 -0.41
C TYR A 61 14.43 4.60 0.89
N SER A 62 13.95 4.08 2.02
CA SER A 62 14.25 4.62 3.35
C SER A 62 14.06 3.52 4.41
N PRO A 63 14.87 3.50 5.49
CA PRO A 63 14.67 2.58 6.60
C PRO A 63 13.37 2.83 7.38
N LYS A 64 12.83 4.06 7.31
CA LYS A 64 11.63 4.46 8.05
C LYS A 64 10.75 5.36 7.20
N PHE A 65 9.47 5.03 7.16
CA PHE A 65 8.40 5.85 6.60
C PHE A 65 7.35 6.13 7.67
N HIS A 66 6.70 7.29 7.60
CA HIS A 66 5.59 7.62 8.49
C HIS A 66 4.33 6.88 8.05
N PHE A 67 4.08 6.83 6.75
CA PHE A 67 2.90 6.21 6.16
C PHE A 67 3.22 5.58 4.80
N THR A 68 2.24 4.87 4.25
CA THR A 68 2.30 4.33 2.89
C THR A 68 1.12 4.80 2.07
N CYS A 69 1.30 4.88 0.76
CA CYS A 69 0.25 5.19 -0.20
C CYS A 69 0.33 4.23 -1.40
N TYR A 70 -0.67 4.28 -2.29
CA TYR A 70 -0.64 3.42 -3.48
C TYR A 70 -1.28 4.09 -4.69
N PHE A 71 -0.45 4.82 -5.41
CA PHE A 71 -0.74 5.37 -6.71
C PHE A 71 -0.13 4.45 -7.77
N LYS A 72 -0.97 3.86 -8.64
CA LYS A 72 -0.49 2.99 -9.72
C LYS A 72 -0.20 3.80 -10.97
N SER A 73 0.96 3.55 -11.57
CA SER A 73 1.34 4.08 -12.88
C SER A 73 0.34 3.75 -13.99
N THR A 74 -0.38 2.62 -13.90
CA THR A 74 -1.41 2.24 -14.88
C THR A 74 -2.59 3.20 -14.93
N ASP A 75 -2.87 3.90 -13.84
CA ASP A 75 -4.00 4.83 -13.77
C ASP A 75 -3.69 6.16 -14.48
N GLY A 76 -2.40 6.44 -14.73
CA GLY A 76 -1.90 7.61 -15.45
C GLY A 76 -1.08 7.24 -16.68
N HIS A 77 -1.33 6.10 -17.31
CA HIS A 77 -0.56 5.68 -18.48
C HIS A 77 -0.95 6.51 -19.72
N THR A 78 -0.01 6.77 -20.62
CA THR A 78 -0.29 7.53 -21.85
C THR A 78 -1.44 6.89 -22.63
N ASN A 79 -2.41 7.72 -23.04
CA ASN A 79 -3.66 7.32 -23.70
C ASN A 79 -4.62 6.45 -22.86
N ASN A 80 -4.31 6.19 -21.59
CA ASN A 80 -5.14 5.41 -20.68
C ASN A 80 -5.11 5.99 -19.27
N TRP A 81 -5.86 7.09 -19.09
CA TRP A 81 -6.04 7.75 -17.79
C TRP A 81 -7.34 7.32 -17.14
N SER A 82 -7.27 7.02 -15.84
CA SER A 82 -8.44 6.66 -15.03
C SER A 82 -8.30 7.15 -13.60
N PHE A 83 -9.42 7.50 -12.98
CA PHE A 83 -9.49 7.84 -11.57
C PHE A 83 -10.02 6.64 -10.76
N ASN A 84 -9.20 6.11 -9.84
CA ASN A 84 -9.56 4.91 -9.10
C ASN A 84 -10.27 5.23 -7.79
N THR A 85 -11.57 4.97 -7.74
CA THR A 85 -12.41 5.18 -6.55
C THR A 85 -12.31 4.08 -5.48
N SER A 86 -11.54 3.01 -5.73
CA SER A 86 -11.24 1.99 -4.71
C SER A 86 -9.92 2.27 -3.97
N ARG A 87 -9.05 3.10 -4.54
CA ARG A 87 -7.72 3.45 -4.03
C ARG A 87 -7.60 4.97 -3.95
N LEU A 88 -8.43 5.56 -3.09
CA LEU A 88 -8.57 7.01 -3.01
C LEU A 88 -7.40 7.70 -2.33
N ASN A 89 -6.61 7.00 -1.50
CA ASN A 89 -5.50 7.60 -0.74
C ASN A 89 -5.90 8.87 0.06
N LEU A 90 -7.15 8.96 0.55
CA LEU A 90 -7.67 10.16 1.24
C LEU A 90 -6.87 10.51 2.50
N HIS A 91 -6.31 9.50 3.15
CA HIS A 91 -5.44 9.66 4.31
C HIS A 91 -4.20 10.51 3.98
N VAL A 92 -3.69 10.47 2.74
CA VAL A 92 -2.60 11.32 2.29
C VAL A 92 -3.05 12.79 2.28
N ALA A 93 -4.23 13.09 1.73
CA ALA A 93 -4.76 14.45 1.72
C ALA A 93 -5.00 15.00 3.14
N LEU A 94 -5.57 14.17 4.02
CA LEU A 94 -5.78 14.53 5.43
C LEU A 94 -4.45 14.81 6.15
N LEU A 95 -3.48 13.91 5.97
CA LEU A 95 -2.14 14.06 6.55
C LEU A 95 -1.43 15.31 6.02
N SER A 96 -1.51 15.58 4.71
CA SER A 96 -0.94 16.78 4.10
C SER A 96 -1.58 18.05 4.64
N GLY A 97 -2.90 18.07 4.87
CA GLY A 97 -3.56 19.21 5.49
C GLY A 97 -3.13 19.44 6.94
N GLN A 98 -2.93 18.37 7.71
CA GLN A 98 -2.49 18.44 9.11
C GLN A 98 -1.03 18.85 9.27
N LYS A 99 -0.16 18.44 8.34
CA LYS A 99 1.30 18.63 8.41
C LYS A 99 1.82 19.73 7.49
N GLY A 100 0.93 20.43 6.78
CA GLY A 100 1.33 21.45 5.81
C GLY A 100 1.94 20.88 4.52
N GLY A 101 1.86 19.57 4.28
CA GLY A 101 2.37 18.91 3.08
C GLY A 101 2.77 17.46 3.32
N CYS A 102 3.35 16.81 2.32
CA CYS A 102 4.02 15.51 2.50
C CYS A 102 5.07 15.24 1.41
N ILE A 103 5.95 14.26 1.68
CA ILE A 103 6.92 13.75 0.72
C ILE A 103 6.54 12.32 0.33
N ILE A 104 6.34 12.05 -0.97
CA ILE A 104 6.03 10.72 -1.51
C ILE A 104 7.24 10.20 -2.27
N VAL A 105 7.73 9.03 -1.87
CA VAL A 105 8.89 8.37 -2.48
C VAL A 105 8.46 7.20 -3.35
N ASP A 106 8.98 7.17 -4.56
CA ASP A 106 8.87 6.06 -5.52
C ASP A 106 10.10 6.08 -6.43
N ALA A 107 10.24 5.08 -7.28
CA ALA A 107 11.30 5.07 -8.28
C ALA A 107 10.78 4.52 -9.61
N THR A 108 11.59 4.70 -10.65
CA THR A 108 11.31 4.14 -11.96
C THR A 108 12.59 3.66 -12.62
N ARG A 109 12.42 2.74 -13.56
CA ARG A 109 13.51 2.12 -14.29
C ARG A 109 14.12 3.05 -15.33
N LYS A 110 15.19 2.57 -15.94
CA LYS A 110 15.91 3.24 -17.03
C LYS A 110 14.96 3.82 -18.09
N GLY A 111 15.26 5.05 -18.53
CA GLY A 111 14.57 5.75 -19.61
C GLY A 111 13.48 6.73 -19.14
N LYS A 112 13.06 6.68 -17.86
CA LYS A 112 12.13 7.68 -17.29
C LYS A 112 12.77 8.39 -16.10
N ARG A 113 12.46 9.69 -15.95
CA ARG A 113 12.86 10.47 -14.76
C ARG A 113 11.93 10.26 -13.58
N PHE A 114 10.63 10.09 -13.87
CA PHE A 114 9.58 9.87 -12.90
C PHE A 114 8.67 8.74 -13.38
N PRO A 115 8.09 7.93 -12.48
CA PRO A 115 7.04 7.00 -12.84
C PRO A 115 5.78 7.74 -13.33
N ASP A 116 4.92 7.06 -14.09
CA ASP A 116 3.65 7.64 -14.56
C ASP A 116 2.73 7.99 -13.38
N SER A 117 2.86 7.28 -12.25
CA SER A 117 2.17 7.58 -10.98
C SER A 117 2.44 9.01 -10.51
N MET A 118 3.69 9.45 -10.56
CA MET A 118 4.11 10.81 -10.18
C MET A 118 3.88 11.84 -11.28
N SER A 119 4.00 11.43 -12.54
CA SER A 119 3.87 12.37 -13.67
C SER A 119 2.42 12.73 -13.97
N LYS A 120 1.46 11.81 -13.72
CA LYS A 120 0.06 11.96 -14.14
C LYS A 120 -0.94 11.53 -13.08
N THR A 121 -0.79 10.35 -12.46
CA THR A 121 -1.80 9.84 -11.52
C THR A 121 -2.00 10.74 -10.29
N ILE A 122 -0.93 11.11 -9.60
CA ILE A 122 -1.00 11.99 -8.43
C ILE A 122 -1.46 13.41 -8.81
N PRO A 123 -0.96 14.03 -9.89
CA PRO A 123 -1.51 15.30 -10.38
C PRO A 123 -3.00 15.30 -10.70
N ILE A 124 -3.49 14.25 -11.37
CA ILE A 124 -4.93 14.07 -11.61
C ILE A 124 -5.67 13.98 -10.28
N TRP A 125 -5.12 13.21 -9.34
CA TRP A 125 -5.72 13.03 -8.01
C TRP A 125 -5.79 14.34 -7.21
N THR A 126 -4.73 15.16 -7.20
CA THR A 126 -4.74 16.47 -6.52
C THR A 126 -5.75 17.41 -7.15
N CYS A 127 -5.82 17.47 -8.48
CA CYS A 127 -6.76 18.33 -9.21
C CYS A 127 -8.22 17.92 -8.95
N VAL A 128 -8.54 16.63 -9.04
CA VAL A 128 -9.88 16.10 -8.73
C VAL A 128 -10.30 16.37 -7.29
N LEU A 129 -9.37 16.25 -6.32
CA LEU A 129 -9.65 16.60 -4.92
C LEU A 129 -9.89 18.10 -4.74
N ASN A 130 -9.08 18.96 -5.33
CA ASN A 130 -9.27 20.41 -5.23
C ASN A 130 -10.64 20.83 -5.77
N HIS A 131 -11.05 20.28 -6.92
CA HIS A 131 -12.39 20.48 -7.48
C HIS A 131 -13.50 20.00 -6.54
N ALA A 132 -13.41 18.78 -6.01
CA ALA A 132 -14.42 18.23 -5.12
C ALA A 132 -14.55 19.04 -3.81
N ILE A 133 -13.43 19.51 -3.26
CA ILE A 133 -13.41 20.38 -2.07
C ILE A 133 -14.08 21.72 -2.38
N LEU A 134 -13.73 22.35 -3.50
CA LEU A 134 -14.34 23.63 -3.89
C LEU A 134 -15.86 23.49 -4.10
N ASN A 135 -16.28 22.44 -4.82
CA ASN A 135 -17.70 22.14 -5.03
C ASN A 135 -18.43 21.93 -3.70
N TYR A 136 -17.83 21.19 -2.77
CA TYR A 136 -18.40 20.99 -1.43
C TYR A 136 -18.53 22.32 -0.66
N ARG A 137 -17.49 23.16 -0.66
CA ARG A 137 -17.50 24.47 0.01
C ARG A 137 -18.56 25.41 -0.56
N ASN A 138 -18.72 25.46 -1.88
CA ASN A 138 -19.74 26.29 -2.53
C ASN A 138 -21.15 25.80 -2.18
N LYS A 139 -21.40 24.48 -2.25
CA LYS A 139 -22.68 23.90 -1.81
C LYS A 139 -23.01 24.24 -0.34
N MET A 140 -22.01 24.26 0.53
CA MET A 140 -22.21 24.58 1.95
C MET A 140 -22.43 26.09 2.20
N LEU A 141 -21.85 26.97 1.37
CA LEU A 141 -22.16 28.41 1.38
C LEU A 141 -23.59 28.67 0.90
N ASP A 142 -23.99 28.06 -0.21
CA ASP A 142 -25.32 28.24 -0.80
C ASP A 142 -26.44 27.70 0.11
N SER A 143 -26.14 26.69 0.92
CA SER A 143 -27.07 26.12 1.91
C SER A 143 -27.03 26.82 3.29
N GLY A 144 -26.14 27.79 3.50
CA GLY A 144 -26.01 28.54 4.75
C GLY A 144 -25.42 27.78 5.94
N LEU A 145 -24.86 26.58 5.72
CA LEU A 145 -24.42 25.66 6.80
C LEU A 145 -23.00 25.93 7.33
N LEU A 146 -22.17 26.73 6.64
CA LEU A 146 -20.82 27.12 7.12
C LEU A 146 -20.82 28.21 8.21
N MET A 147 -21.99 28.69 8.64
CA MET A 147 -22.13 29.75 9.64
C MET A 147 -22.22 29.23 11.09
N ASN A 148 -22.18 27.91 11.31
CA ASN A 148 -22.54 27.29 12.60
C ASN A 148 -21.45 26.40 13.24
N GLU A 149 -20.16 26.64 13.01
CA GLU A 149 -19.11 26.09 13.88
C GLU A 149 -18.44 27.20 14.68
N GLU A 150 -18.58 27.09 16.00
CA GLU A 150 -18.12 27.98 17.05
C GLU A 150 -16.65 28.41 16.87
N VAL A 151 -16.43 29.61 16.32
CA VAL A 151 -15.22 30.38 16.60
C VAL A 151 -15.65 31.79 16.97
N VAL A 152 -15.57 32.05 18.27
CA VAL A 152 -15.56 33.39 18.85
C VAL A 152 -14.27 34.06 18.38
N ASP A 153 -14.28 34.56 17.15
CA ASP A 153 -13.42 35.66 16.72
C ASP A 153 -14.11 36.41 15.57
N ASN A 154 -14.72 37.54 15.94
CA ASN A 154 -15.43 38.45 15.06
C ASN A 154 -14.47 39.07 14.03
N SER A 155 -14.35 38.49 12.82
CA SER A 155 -13.77 39.20 11.66
C SER A 155 -13.99 38.56 10.27
N TYR A 156 -14.51 37.34 10.11
CA TYR A 156 -14.63 36.77 8.76
C TYR A 156 -15.99 37.08 8.14
N CYS A 157 -16.05 38.07 7.25
CA CYS A 157 -17.27 38.37 6.50
C CYS A 157 -17.50 37.29 5.42
N ALA A 158 -18.76 37.04 5.04
CA ALA A 158 -19.11 36.07 4.00
C ALA A 158 -18.41 36.35 2.65
N GLU A 159 -18.06 37.61 2.40
CA GLU A 159 -17.29 38.06 1.24
C GLU A 159 -15.85 37.51 1.24
N ASP A 160 -15.19 37.43 2.41
CA ASP A 160 -13.83 36.90 2.53
C ASP A 160 -13.77 35.40 2.24
N VAL A 161 -14.81 34.66 2.64
CA VAL A 161 -14.91 33.21 2.37
C VAL A 161 -15.16 32.95 0.89
N LYS A 162 -16.03 33.75 0.26
CA LYS A 162 -16.23 33.70 -1.20
C LYS A 162 -14.94 34.02 -1.96
N LEU A 163 -14.20 35.05 -1.54
CA LEU A 163 -12.93 35.43 -2.15
C LEU A 163 -11.87 34.32 -1.99
N LYS A 164 -11.77 33.71 -0.81
CA LYS A 164 -10.87 32.56 -0.57
C LYS A 164 -11.24 31.36 -1.43
N ASN A 165 -12.53 31.06 -1.59
CA ASN A 165 -12.97 29.97 -2.46
C ASN A 165 -12.73 30.28 -3.94
N HIS A 166 -12.89 31.55 -4.36
CA HIS A 166 -12.58 31.98 -5.71
C HIS A 166 -11.08 31.83 -6.04
N ASN A 167 -10.21 32.00 -5.05
CA ASN A 167 -8.76 31.85 -5.19
C ASN A 167 -8.27 30.40 -4.99
N TRP A 168 -9.18 29.43 -4.82
CA TRP A 168 -8.81 28.03 -4.65
C TRP A 168 -8.38 27.41 -5.99
N ASP A 169 -7.09 27.11 -6.13
CA ASP A 169 -6.53 26.59 -7.37
C ASP A 169 -6.99 25.15 -7.67
N CYS A 170 -7.80 25.03 -8.73
CA CYS A 170 -8.29 23.77 -9.28
C CYS A 170 -7.55 23.34 -10.56
N SER A 171 -6.55 24.11 -11.01
CA SER A 171 -5.86 23.82 -12.27
C SER A 171 -5.06 22.51 -12.22
N LEU A 172 -4.93 21.87 -13.39
CA LEU A 172 -4.16 20.65 -13.51
C LEU A 172 -2.66 20.96 -13.65
N HIS A 173 -1.91 20.68 -12.58
CA HIS A 173 -0.45 20.84 -12.55
C HIS A 173 0.26 19.56 -12.99
N LEU A 174 0.70 19.51 -14.25
CA LEU A 174 1.54 18.44 -14.80
C LEU A 174 3.00 18.91 -14.93
N PRO A 175 3.97 17.98 -14.91
CA PRO A 175 5.35 18.35 -15.13
C PRO A 175 5.62 18.67 -16.61
N LEU A 176 6.65 19.47 -16.87
CA LEU A 176 6.99 20.01 -18.19
C LEU A 176 7.25 18.96 -19.29
N TRP A 177 7.53 17.70 -18.93
CA TRP A 177 7.74 16.61 -19.89
C TRP A 177 6.46 15.91 -20.33
N VAL A 178 5.30 16.27 -19.77
CA VAL A 178 4.00 15.82 -20.27
C VAL A 178 3.52 16.84 -21.30
N PRO A 179 3.27 16.44 -22.57
CA PRO A 179 2.85 17.37 -23.62
C PRO A 179 1.54 18.07 -23.31
N ASP A 180 1.37 19.32 -23.77
CA ASP A 180 0.13 20.08 -23.58
C ASP A 180 -1.08 19.41 -24.24
N THR A 181 -0.88 18.68 -25.33
CA THR A 181 -1.94 17.87 -25.95
C THR A 181 -2.42 16.75 -25.05
N GLU A 182 -1.51 16.13 -24.30
CA GLU A 182 -1.84 15.12 -23.29
C GLU A 182 -2.53 15.78 -22.09
N LYS A 183 -2.05 16.96 -21.66
CA LYS A 183 -2.69 17.76 -20.60
C LYS A 183 -4.14 18.08 -20.93
N ALA A 184 -4.41 18.63 -22.11
CA ALA A 184 -5.77 18.97 -22.55
C ALA A 184 -6.71 17.76 -22.56
N ALA A 185 -6.24 16.61 -23.06
CA ALA A 185 -7.02 15.38 -23.07
C ALA A 185 -7.32 14.82 -21.65
N ILE A 186 -6.47 15.12 -20.67
CA ILE A 186 -6.71 14.81 -19.26
C ILE A 186 -7.71 15.80 -18.66
N GLU A 187 -7.56 17.10 -18.94
CA GLU A 187 -8.45 18.18 -18.46
C GLU A 187 -9.92 17.93 -18.84
N GLU A 188 -10.18 17.47 -20.06
CA GLU A 188 -11.52 17.08 -20.54
C GLU A 188 -12.20 15.99 -19.67
N ARG A 189 -11.42 15.25 -18.88
CA ARG A 189 -11.92 14.14 -18.05
C ARG A 189 -12.03 14.50 -16.56
N ILE A 190 -11.46 15.63 -16.14
CA ILE A 190 -11.41 16.03 -14.72
C ILE A 190 -12.81 16.12 -14.13
N GLU A 191 -13.74 16.82 -14.79
CA GLU A 191 -15.12 16.99 -14.31
C GLU A 191 -15.81 15.64 -14.06
N ARG A 192 -15.67 14.71 -15.01
CA ARG A 192 -16.21 13.35 -14.87
C ARG A 192 -15.63 12.63 -13.65
N TRP A 193 -14.33 12.76 -13.40
CA TRP A 193 -13.67 12.12 -12.25
C TRP A 193 -14.04 12.79 -10.93
N THR A 194 -14.22 14.11 -10.91
CA THR A 194 -14.77 14.86 -9.77
C THR A 194 -16.15 14.33 -9.40
N ASN A 195 -17.05 14.20 -10.38
CA ASN A 195 -18.38 13.62 -10.16
C ASN A 195 -18.31 12.16 -9.65
N GLN A 196 -17.35 11.37 -10.15
CA GLN A 196 -17.12 10.02 -9.65
C GLN A 196 -16.63 10.00 -8.19
N LEU A 197 -15.78 10.94 -7.80
CA LEU A 197 -15.30 11.08 -6.43
C LEU A 197 -16.45 11.49 -5.50
N GLU A 198 -17.21 12.54 -5.85
CA GLU A 198 -18.33 13.04 -5.05
C GLU A 198 -19.41 11.96 -4.83
N THR A 199 -19.70 11.16 -5.86
CA THR A 199 -20.68 10.07 -5.76
C THR A 199 -20.13 8.80 -5.11
N SER A 200 -18.81 8.70 -4.88
CA SER A 200 -18.17 7.50 -4.32
C SER A 200 -18.35 7.32 -2.81
N GLY A 201 -18.93 8.29 -2.11
CA GLY A 201 -19.02 8.27 -0.64
C GLY A 201 -17.72 8.66 0.05
N ALA A 202 -16.78 9.28 -0.67
CA ALA A 202 -15.58 9.86 -0.09
C ALA A 202 -15.94 10.96 0.90
N ASP A 203 -15.27 10.98 2.06
CA ASP A 203 -15.49 11.99 3.08
C ASP A 203 -14.79 13.31 2.73
N ILE A 204 -15.40 14.04 1.79
CA ILE A 204 -14.90 15.36 1.36
C ILE A 204 -15.04 16.40 2.47
N ALA A 205 -15.98 16.23 3.40
CA ALA A 205 -16.20 17.16 4.50
C ALA A 205 -14.97 17.24 5.41
N SER A 206 -14.46 16.10 5.89
CA SER A 206 -13.24 16.07 6.72
C SER A 206 -12.00 16.57 5.99
N ILE A 207 -11.91 16.34 4.68
CA ILE A 207 -10.78 16.83 3.88
C ILE A 207 -10.87 18.35 3.70
N SER A 208 -12.06 18.87 3.43
CA SER A 208 -12.33 20.30 3.27
C SER A 208 -12.05 21.09 4.55
N SER A 209 -12.39 20.55 5.73
CA SER A 209 -12.10 21.19 7.01
C SER A 209 -10.61 21.19 7.33
N CYS A 210 -9.90 20.12 6.95
CA CYS A 210 -8.46 19.95 7.17
C CYS A 210 -7.60 20.83 6.24
N LEU A 211 -7.85 20.81 4.93
CA LEU A 211 -7.01 21.50 3.95
C LEU A 211 -7.32 23.00 3.87
N LYS A 212 -6.41 23.85 4.36
CA LYS A 212 -6.57 25.31 4.27
C LYS A 212 -6.10 25.90 2.93
N LYS A 213 -5.28 25.17 2.18
CA LYS A 213 -4.72 25.55 0.88
C LYS A 213 -4.88 24.38 -0.13
N PRO A 214 -5.03 24.64 -1.45
CA PRO A 214 -5.20 23.59 -2.46
C PRO A 214 -3.98 22.66 -2.51
N LEU A 215 -4.18 21.39 -2.86
CA LEU A 215 -3.08 20.44 -3.03
C LEU A 215 -2.33 20.75 -4.32
N ARG A 216 -0.99 20.74 -4.30
CA ARG A 216 -0.19 20.90 -5.53
C ARG A 216 1.04 19.97 -5.54
N PRO A 217 1.23 19.20 -6.62
CA PRO A 217 2.41 18.34 -6.76
C PRO A 217 3.68 19.16 -7.10
N LEU A 218 4.81 18.74 -6.54
CA LEU A 218 6.15 19.23 -6.88
C LEU A 218 7.05 18.04 -7.19
N TRP A 219 7.97 18.14 -8.16
CA TRP A 219 8.77 17.00 -8.61
C TRP A 219 10.26 17.18 -8.30
N ILE A 220 10.81 16.26 -7.51
CA ILE A 220 12.22 16.25 -7.11
C ILE A 220 12.87 14.94 -7.53
N SER A 221 14.06 15.04 -8.09
CA SER A 221 14.88 13.90 -8.54
C SER A 221 16.35 14.26 -8.34
N GLN A 222 17.25 13.30 -8.48
CA GLN A 222 18.69 13.56 -8.37
C GLN A 222 19.25 14.59 -9.38
N LYS A 223 18.51 14.92 -10.45
CA LYS A 223 18.88 15.97 -11.41
C LYS A 223 18.32 17.35 -11.05
N THR A 224 17.49 17.45 -10.01
CA THR A 224 16.88 18.71 -9.61
C THR A 224 17.87 19.50 -8.76
N VAL A 225 18.20 20.71 -9.19
CA VAL A 225 19.13 21.59 -8.48
C VAL A 225 18.31 22.56 -7.62
N ILE A 226 17.87 22.11 -6.45
CA ILE A 226 17.12 22.92 -5.48
C ILE A 226 18.03 23.73 -4.53
N TRP A 227 19.35 23.48 -4.58
CA TRP A 227 20.30 23.83 -3.51
C TRP A 227 21.05 25.16 -3.69
N LEU A 228 20.67 25.98 -4.67
CA LEU A 228 21.57 27.05 -5.08
C LEU A 228 21.57 28.27 -4.17
N ASN A 229 20.51 28.55 -3.37
CA ASN A 229 20.51 29.74 -2.51
C ASN A 229 19.76 29.63 -1.16
N GLU A 230 18.66 28.89 -1.02
CA GLU A 230 17.92 28.74 0.26
C GLU A 230 16.87 27.62 0.14
N VAL A 231 16.52 26.95 1.25
CA VAL A 231 15.43 25.96 1.28
C VAL A 231 14.11 26.71 1.46
N PRO A 232 13.16 26.63 0.51
CA PRO A 232 11.90 27.36 0.65
C PRO A 232 11.10 26.88 1.86
N ASP A 233 10.63 27.83 2.67
CA ASP A 233 9.64 27.56 3.70
C ASP A 233 8.29 27.24 3.04
N HIS A 234 7.90 25.97 3.15
CA HIS A 234 6.66 25.46 2.58
C HIS A 234 5.39 26.16 3.15
N ASN A 235 5.49 26.78 4.33
CA ASN A 235 4.37 27.53 4.91
C ASN A 235 4.02 28.80 4.14
N GLN A 236 4.97 29.35 3.38
CA GLN A 236 4.79 30.57 2.60
C GLN A 236 4.08 30.32 1.26
N TRP A 237 4.02 29.07 0.81
CA TRP A 237 3.33 28.72 -0.44
C TRP A 237 1.82 28.91 -0.29
N ASP A 238 1.17 29.34 -1.37
CA ASP A 238 -0.28 29.48 -1.47
C ASP A 238 -1.01 28.14 -1.65
N PHE A 239 -0.27 27.02 -1.68
CA PHE A 239 -0.76 25.65 -1.79
C PHE A 239 -0.16 24.74 -0.72
N THR A 240 -0.79 23.58 -0.52
CA THR A 240 -0.28 22.46 0.29
C THR A 240 0.55 21.52 -0.61
N PRO A 241 1.88 21.44 -0.43
CA PRO A 241 2.75 20.68 -1.32
C PRO A 241 2.65 19.16 -1.14
N ILE A 242 2.55 18.48 -2.27
CA ILE A 242 2.78 17.05 -2.41
C ILE A 242 4.12 16.87 -3.13
N ILE A 243 5.20 16.69 -2.36
CA ILE A 243 6.57 16.60 -2.90
C ILE A 243 6.81 15.17 -3.39
N LEU A 244 6.95 15.00 -4.69
CA LEU A 244 7.13 13.73 -5.38
C LEU A 244 8.61 13.48 -5.64
N VAL A 245 9.20 12.55 -4.89
CA VAL A 245 10.63 12.23 -4.96
C VAL A 245 10.83 10.94 -5.75
N SER A 246 11.38 11.07 -6.96
CA SER A 246 11.89 9.93 -7.71
C SER A 246 13.29 9.60 -7.20
N ALA A 247 13.41 8.51 -6.44
CA ALA A 247 14.62 8.17 -5.69
C ALA A 247 15.83 7.93 -6.62
N SER A 248 15.61 7.25 -7.74
CA SER A 248 16.68 6.79 -8.63
C SER A 248 17.13 7.81 -9.67
N SER A 249 18.41 7.72 -10.02
CA SER A 249 19.01 8.51 -11.09
C SER A 249 18.55 8.04 -12.48
N SER A 250 18.04 8.96 -13.30
CA SER A 250 17.59 8.66 -14.67
C SER A 250 18.70 8.62 -15.72
N SER A 251 19.96 8.38 -15.33
CA SER A 251 21.09 8.44 -16.26
C SER A 251 21.09 7.25 -17.22
N ASP A 252 21.21 7.52 -18.52
CA ASP A 252 21.21 6.50 -19.57
C ASP A 252 22.55 5.75 -19.71
N VAL A 253 23.61 6.27 -19.08
CA VAL A 253 24.96 5.72 -19.14
C VAL A 253 25.12 4.64 -18.07
N PHE A 254 25.62 3.46 -18.48
CA PHE A 254 26.03 2.41 -17.56
C PHE A 254 27.11 2.97 -16.62
N ARG A 255 26.74 3.19 -15.36
CA ARG A 255 27.69 3.57 -14.32
C ARG A 255 28.20 2.30 -13.66
N ASN A 256 29.30 1.78 -14.22
CA ASN A 256 30.16 0.91 -13.45
C ASN A 256 30.79 1.78 -12.35
N LYS A 257 30.51 1.43 -11.10
CA LYS A 257 30.99 2.13 -9.93
C LYS A 257 31.97 1.24 -9.22
N THR A 258 33.08 1.83 -8.81
CA THR A 258 34.12 1.15 -8.07
C THR A 258 34.20 1.81 -6.70
N THR A 259 33.98 1.01 -5.66
CA THR A 259 34.39 1.37 -4.30
C THR A 259 35.84 0.91 -4.08
N SER A 260 36.44 1.26 -2.95
CA SER A 260 37.78 0.75 -2.59
C SER A 260 37.87 -0.79 -2.60
N GLU A 261 36.75 -1.49 -2.42
CA GLU A 261 36.71 -2.94 -2.22
C GLU A 261 36.06 -3.69 -3.40
N PHE A 262 35.03 -3.12 -4.05
CA PHE A 262 34.26 -3.84 -5.08
C PHE A 262 33.83 -2.94 -6.25
N SER A 263 33.74 -3.54 -7.44
CA SER A 263 33.07 -2.95 -8.61
C SER A 263 31.63 -3.47 -8.72
N TRP A 264 30.72 -2.60 -9.14
CA TRP A 264 29.30 -2.92 -9.26
C TRP A 264 28.61 -2.00 -10.28
N ASN A 265 27.48 -2.46 -10.81
CA ASN A 265 26.72 -1.70 -11.81
C ASN A 265 25.47 -1.09 -11.18
N TYR A 266 25.31 0.22 -11.32
CA TYR A 266 24.11 0.91 -10.85
C TYR A 266 22.88 0.54 -11.69
N ILE A 267 21.78 0.21 -11.01
CA ILE A 267 20.49 -0.17 -11.57
C ILE A 267 19.44 0.89 -11.16
N PRO A 268 19.05 1.79 -12.07
CA PRO A 268 17.98 2.75 -11.81
C PRO A 268 16.66 2.04 -11.49
N GLY A 269 16.00 2.44 -10.41
CA GLY A 269 14.72 1.87 -10.00
C GLY A 269 14.84 0.42 -9.58
N ALA A 270 15.94 0.04 -8.92
CA ALA A 270 16.23 -1.34 -8.51
C ALA A 270 15.13 -1.96 -7.61
N GLY A 271 14.44 -1.15 -6.81
CA GLY A 271 13.28 -1.60 -6.04
C GLY A 271 12.05 -1.97 -6.89
N ASP A 272 12.01 -1.61 -8.17
CA ASP A 272 10.90 -1.96 -9.09
C ASP A 272 11.11 -3.35 -9.72
N ASP A 273 10.02 -4.12 -9.81
CA ASP A 273 9.97 -5.59 -9.96
C ASP A 273 11.00 -6.37 -9.13
N GLU A 274 10.98 -6.12 -7.81
CA GLU A 274 11.71 -6.91 -6.81
C GLU A 274 11.52 -8.43 -6.99
N GLU A 275 10.37 -8.88 -7.53
CA GLU A 275 10.08 -10.29 -7.74
C GLU A 275 11.09 -10.99 -8.67
N SER A 276 11.82 -10.21 -9.48
CA SER A 276 12.82 -10.73 -10.41
C SER A 276 14.19 -11.02 -9.77
N TRP A 277 14.50 -10.42 -8.60
CA TRP A 277 15.83 -10.50 -8.01
C TRP A 277 15.86 -10.68 -6.48
N ALA A 278 14.83 -10.25 -5.74
CA ALA A 278 14.87 -10.18 -4.28
C ALA A 278 14.88 -11.53 -3.58
N ARG A 279 14.44 -12.61 -4.25
CA ARG A 279 14.49 -14.00 -3.73
C ARG A 279 13.88 -14.17 -2.32
N GLY A 280 12.79 -13.43 -2.04
CA GLY A 280 12.12 -13.45 -0.73
C GLY A 280 12.66 -12.45 0.29
N LEU A 281 13.74 -11.72 -0.03
CA LEU A 281 14.17 -10.57 0.75
C LEU A 281 13.10 -9.46 0.67
N THR A 282 12.78 -8.87 1.80
CA THR A 282 11.84 -7.74 1.91
C THR A 282 12.60 -6.46 2.25
N PRO A 283 12.00 -5.27 2.09
CA PRO A 283 12.61 -4.02 2.55
C PRO A 283 13.00 -4.05 4.03
N THR A 284 12.16 -4.64 4.89
CA THR A 284 12.45 -4.76 6.34
C THR A 284 13.66 -5.63 6.63
N HIS A 285 13.81 -6.76 5.91
CA HIS A 285 15.00 -7.61 6.01
C HIS A 285 16.25 -6.90 5.54
N PHE A 286 16.17 -6.18 4.42
CA PHE A 286 17.28 -5.40 3.90
C PHE A 286 17.75 -4.34 4.90
N TRP A 287 16.85 -3.53 5.44
CA TRP A 287 17.20 -2.45 6.36
C TRP A 287 17.75 -2.93 7.70
N SER A 288 17.26 -4.06 8.21
CA SER A 288 17.79 -4.66 9.44
C SER A 288 19.19 -5.25 9.28
N HIS A 289 19.62 -5.55 8.05
CA HIS A 289 20.91 -6.19 7.76
C HIS A 289 21.73 -5.41 6.72
N VAL A 290 21.44 -4.11 6.55
CA VAL A 290 21.97 -3.33 5.43
C VAL A 290 23.50 -3.29 5.43
N ASN A 291 24.12 -2.96 6.56
CA ASN A 291 25.57 -2.87 6.66
C ASN A 291 26.24 -4.19 6.30
N ASP A 292 25.68 -5.31 6.74
CA ASP A 292 26.21 -6.64 6.50
C ASP A 292 26.07 -7.07 5.04
N LEU A 293 24.90 -6.87 4.43
CA LEU A 293 24.65 -7.20 3.02
C LEU A 293 25.51 -6.39 2.05
N ILE A 294 25.76 -5.13 2.42
CA ILE A 294 26.45 -4.14 1.59
C ILE A 294 27.98 -4.31 1.69
N SER A 295 28.52 -4.63 2.88
CA SER A 295 29.96 -4.85 3.10
C SER A 295 30.46 -6.22 2.62
N SER A 296 29.59 -7.22 2.52
CA SER A 296 29.97 -8.60 2.17
C SER A 296 30.41 -8.80 0.72
N GLY A 297 30.22 -7.79 -0.12
CA GLY A 297 30.56 -7.85 -1.53
C GLY A 297 29.64 -8.76 -2.36
N PRO A 298 29.85 -8.79 -3.69
CA PRO A 298 28.95 -9.47 -4.63
C PRO A 298 28.94 -10.99 -4.48
N ASP A 299 30.05 -11.59 -4.06
CA ASP A 299 30.22 -13.05 -4.00
C ASP A 299 29.41 -13.68 -2.86
N LEU A 300 29.44 -13.07 -1.66
CA LEU A 300 28.73 -13.57 -0.48
C LEU A 300 27.29 -13.04 -0.35
N CYS A 301 26.93 -11.96 -1.07
CA CYS A 301 25.61 -11.33 -0.98
C CYS A 301 24.46 -12.32 -1.17
N ASN A 302 24.55 -13.21 -2.18
CA ASN A 302 23.49 -14.20 -2.42
C ASN A 302 23.33 -15.20 -1.27
N GLN A 303 24.45 -15.64 -0.67
CA GLN A 303 24.44 -16.55 0.47
C GLN A 303 23.79 -15.89 1.67
N LYS A 304 24.21 -14.65 2.00
CA LYS A 304 23.63 -13.90 3.12
C LYS A 304 22.15 -13.62 2.96
N VAL A 305 21.70 -13.27 1.75
CA VAL A 305 20.26 -13.11 1.48
C VAL A 305 19.52 -14.42 1.73
N ALA A 306 20.07 -15.56 1.29
CA ALA A 306 19.46 -16.86 1.55
C ALA A 306 19.40 -17.17 3.06
N ASP A 307 20.48 -16.91 3.79
CA ASP A 307 20.55 -17.13 5.24
C ASP A 307 19.55 -16.25 6.00
N ILE A 308 19.41 -14.98 5.64
CA ILE A 308 18.43 -14.06 6.25
C ILE A 308 17.01 -14.53 5.99
N VAL A 309 16.68 -14.86 4.73
CA VAL A 309 15.34 -15.31 4.35
C VAL A 309 15.00 -16.65 5.01
N GLU A 310 15.96 -17.57 5.10
CA GLU A 310 15.76 -18.86 5.76
C GLU A 310 15.61 -18.70 7.28
N ARG A 311 16.40 -17.83 7.91
CA ARG A 311 16.27 -17.52 9.34
C ARG A 311 14.90 -16.92 9.66
N ASP A 312 14.42 -15.98 8.84
CA ASP A 312 13.07 -15.44 8.97
C ASP A 312 11.99 -16.52 8.75
N ARG A 313 12.15 -17.37 7.73
CA ARG A 313 11.24 -18.50 7.47
C ARG A 313 11.15 -19.44 8.68
N VAL A 314 12.29 -19.83 9.25
CA VAL A 314 12.38 -20.71 10.42
C VAL A 314 11.76 -20.03 11.65
N TYR A 315 12.06 -18.75 11.87
CA TYR A 315 11.48 -17.98 12.97
C TYR A 315 9.95 -17.90 12.88
N ARG A 316 9.42 -17.63 11.68
CA ARG A 316 7.97 -17.64 11.41
C ARG A 316 7.37 -19.03 11.65
N ALA A 317 8.03 -20.09 11.20
CA ALA A 317 7.58 -21.46 11.45
C ALA A 317 7.51 -21.81 12.94
N HIS A 318 8.50 -21.39 13.75
CA HIS A 318 8.50 -21.60 15.21
C HIS A 318 7.34 -20.89 15.91
N ARG A 319 6.88 -19.76 15.34
CA ARG A 319 5.72 -19.01 15.84
C ARG A 319 4.39 -19.53 15.29
N GLY A 320 4.41 -20.67 14.60
CA GLY A 320 3.22 -21.28 14.01
C GLY A 320 2.68 -20.53 12.80
N GLU A 321 3.51 -19.70 12.13
CA GLU A 321 3.12 -18.96 10.94
C GLU A 321 3.42 -19.72 9.64
N TYR A 322 2.58 -19.52 8.62
CA TYR A 322 2.75 -20.18 7.32
C TYR A 322 4.05 -19.78 6.62
N ALA A 323 5.01 -20.71 6.60
CA ALA A 323 6.37 -20.52 6.12
C ALA A 323 6.79 -21.60 5.10
N PRO A 324 6.23 -21.58 3.88
CA PRO A 324 6.44 -22.63 2.89
C PRO A 324 7.91 -22.69 2.48
N GLN A 325 8.46 -23.90 2.38
CA GLN A 325 9.78 -24.11 1.81
C GLN A 325 9.72 -23.81 0.31
N VAL A 326 10.61 -22.94 -0.17
CA VAL A 326 10.79 -22.73 -1.61
C VAL A 326 11.55 -23.94 -2.13
N SER A 327 10.85 -24.90 -2.74
CA SER A 327 11.53 -25.96 -3.49
C SER A 327 12.26 -25.31 -4.67
N VAL A 328 13.59 -25.25 -4.58
CA VAL A 328 14.40 -25.01 -5.76
C VAL A 328 14.21 -26.25 -6.61
N LYS A 329 13.54 -26.13 -7.76
CA LYS A 329 13.54 -27.21 -8.76
C LYS A 329 15.00 -27.48 -9.10
N ASN A 330 15.53 -28.60 -8.61
CA ASN A 330 16.84 -29.06 -9.00
C ASN A 330 16.87 -29.11 -10.54
N PRO A 331 17.91 -28.54 -11.19
CA PRO A 331 18.14 -28.85 -12.59
C PRO A 331 18.35 -30.36 -12.65
N LYS A 332 17.56 -31.06 -13.48
CA LYS A 332 17.53 -32.51 -13.67
C LYS A 332 18.92 -33.13 -13.49
N ILE A 333 19.16 -33.73 -12.33
CA ILE A 333 20.23 -34.70 -12.14
C ILE A 333 19.59 -36.02 -12.56
N ALA A 334 20.22 -36.67 -13.52
CA ALA A 334 19.81 -37.97 -14.04
C ALA A 334 19.71 -38.98 -12.89
N ASP A 335 18.68 -39.80 -12.95
CA ASP A 335 18.52 -41.01 -12.14
C ASP A 335 19.82 -41.82 -12.19
N ASP A 336 20.46 -42.03 -11.03
CA ASP A 336 20.70 -43.39 -10.55
C ASP A 336 21.30 -43.42 -9.13
N VAL A 337 20.99 -44.51 -8.45
CA VAL A 337 21.49 -45.03 -7.17
C VAL A 337 20.79 -44.54 -5.90
N ALA A 338 20.07 -45.51 -5.33
CA ALA A 338 19.41 -45.50 -4.05
C ALA A 338 20.38 -45.52 -2.86
N ASP A 339 19.83 -45.01 -1.76
CA ASP A 339 19.99 -45.49 -0.39
C ASP A 339 21.13 -44.96 0.50
N VAL A 340 20.77 -44.89 1.79
CA VAL A 340 21.58 -44.70 3.00
C VAL A 340 22.02 -43.27 3.34
N PHE A 341 21.27 -42.60 4.24
CA PHE A 341 21.60 -42.51 5.68
C PHE A 341 20.63 -41.57 6.42
N ASN A 342 19.83 -42.18 7.29
CA ASN A 342 19.30 -41.57 8.50
C ASN A 342 20.46 -41.03 9.34
N VAL A 343 20.44 -39.75 9.69
CA VAL A 343 21.15 -39.26 10.88
C VAL A 343 20.23 -38.31 11.63
N GLU A 344 19.87 -38.74 12.84
CA GLU A 344 19.13 -38.02 13.85
C GLU A 344 19.80 -36.68 14.22
N LEU A 345 18.97 -35.67 14.46
CA LEU A 345 19.37 -34.44 15.14
C LEU A 345 19.79 -34.74 16.57
N PRO A 346 20.89 -34.17 17.10
CA PRO A 346 21.05 -34.03 18.53
C PRO A 346 20.36 -32.75 19.01
N LEU A 347 19.31 -32.93 19.81
CA LEU A 347 18.96 -31.95 20.84
C LEU A 347 20.14 -31.86 21.82
N ALA A 348 20.59 -30.63 22.12
CA ALA A 348 20.47 -30.06 23.47
C ALA A 348 21.36 -28.81 23.63
N SER A 349 20.72 -27.78 24.22
CA SER A 349 21.25 -26.88 25.24
C SER A 349 22.67 -26.31 25.06
N ASN A 350 22.75 -24.98 24.87
CA ASN A 350 23.28 -24.11 25.91
C ASN A 350 22.79 -22.68 25.71
N MET A 351 22.05 -22.21 26.70
CA MET A 351 21.72 -20.80 26.90
C MET A 351 22.99 -20.04 27.25
N HIS A 352 23.23 -18.94 26.55
CA HIS A 352 23.78 -17.75 27.20
C HIS A 352 23.04 -16.55 26.64
N ASN A 353 22.19 -15.99 27.51
CA ASN A 353 21.61 -14.67 27.37
C ASN A 353 22.74 -13.66 27.37
N ASP A 354 22.77 -12.80 26.36
CA ASP A 354 23.30 -11.45 26.55
C ASP A 354 22.25 -10.48 26.02
N ASP A 355 21.51 -9.93 26.97
CA ASP A 355 20.48 -8.91 26.81
C ASP A 355 21.13 -7.62 26.30
N THR A 356 20.98 -7.35 25.01
CA THR A 356 20.93 -5.97 24.51
C THR A 356 19.63 -5.79 23.73
N THR A 357 18.59 -5.47 24.50
CA THR A 357 17.28 -5.00 24.06
C THR A 357 17.42 -3.77 23.15
N PHE A 358 17.59 -4.01 21.85
CA PHE A 358 17.07 -3.10 20.84
C PHE A 358 15.61 -3.47 20.61
N GLN A 359 14.69 -2.68 21.17
CA GLN A 359 13.26 -2.75 20.89
C GLN A 359 13.04 -2.61 19.38
N LEU A 360 12.87 -3.75 18.70
CA LEU A 360 12.38 -3.87 17.34
C LEU A 360 10.90 -3.44 17.31
N SER A 361 10.66 -2.14 17.34
CA SER A 361 9.33 -1.53 17.20
C SER A 361 8.91 -1.47 15.73
N ASN A 362 8.82 -2.62 15.04
CA ASN A 362 8.39 -2.64 13.64
C ASN A 362 7.49 -3.82 13.26
N ASP A 363 6.76 -4.39 14.23
CA ASP A 363 5.67 -5.35 13.96
C ASP A 363 4.31 -4.65 14.16
N TYR A 364 3.95 -3.75 13.23
CA TYR A 364 2.64 -3.08 13.25
C TYR A 364 1.55 -4.03 12.74
N GLY A 365 1.21 -5.05 13.54
CA GLY A 365 -0.10 -5.69 13.43
C GLY A 365 -1.15 -4.65 13.80
N THR A 366 -1.84 -4.09 12.81
CA THR A 366 -2.82 -3.02 13.03
C THR A 366 -4.24 -3.58 13.01
N THR A 367 -5.03 -3.20 14.01
CA THR A 367 -6.48 -3.42 14.06
C THR A 367 -7.17 -2.08 13.87
N PHE A 368 -8.17 -2.05 12.99
CA PHE A 368 -8.93 -0.85 12.66
C PHE A 368 -10.39 -1.03 13.02
N TRP A 369 -10.89 -0.27 13.99
CA TRP A 369 -12.31 -0.16 14.29
C TRP A 369 -13.02 0.67 13.22
N ILE A 370 -14.15 0.17 12.73
CA ILE A 370 -14.90 0.79 11.62
C ILE A 370 -15.99 1.70 12.20
N GLY A 371 -15.66 2.98 12.40
CA GLY A 371 -16.59 3.97 12.96
C GLY A 371 -17.22 3.49 14.26
N SER A 372 -18.54 3.60 14.36
CA SER A 372 -19.36 3.16 15.51
C SER A 372 -19.96 1.76 15.34
N THR A 373 -19.51 0.97 14.36
CA THR A 373 -20.20 -0.27 13.94
C THR A 373 -19.91 -1.51 14.80
N ASN A 374 -19.19 -1.36 15.92
CA ASN A 374 -18.66 -2.47 16.74
C ASN A 374 -17.88 -3.54 15.94
N LEU A 375 -17.48 -3.23 14.70
CA LEU A 375 -16.69 -4.07 13.83
C LEU A 375 -15.26 -3.58 13.76
N ALA A 376 -14.31 -4.51 13.75
CA ALA A 376 -12.91 -4.24 13.51
C ALA A 376 -12.34 -5.17 12.44
N VAL A 377 -11.34 -4.67 11.71
CA VAL A 377 -10.54 -5.46 10.76
C VAL A 377 -9.09 -5.47 11.21
N GLY A 378 -8.43 -6.62 11.20
CA GLY A 378 -7.03 -6.70 11.61
C GLY A 378 -6.28 -7.94 11.13
N THR A 379 -5.05 -8.07 11.62
CA THR A 379 -4.20 -9.23 11.36
C THR A 379 -4.46 -10.36 12.35
N THR A 380 -4.34 -11.61 11.92
CA THR A 380 -4.53 -12.79 12.79
C THR A 380 -3.58 -12.78 13.99
N LYS A 381 -2.32 -12.33 13.79
CA LYS A 381 -1.32 -12.24 14.86
C LYS A 381 -1.75 -11.31 15.98
N HIS A 382 -2.33 -10.17 15.63
CA HIS A 382 -2.75 -9.18 16.61
C HIS A 382 -4.08 -9.56 17.29
N ALA A 383 -4.94 -10.32 16.60
CA ALA A 383 -6.18 -10.84 17.17
C ALA A 383 -5.94 -11.68 18.45
N ALA A 384 -4.83 -12.42 18.51
CA ALA A 384 -4.44 -13.21 19.68
C ALA A 384 -4.11 -12.38 20.93
N LEU A 385 -3.74 -11.11 20.75
CA LEU A 385 -3.23 -10.23 21.80
C LEU A 385 -4.29 -9.24 22.32
N MET A 386 -5.48 -9.21 21.71
CA MET A 386 -6.53 -8.23 21.98
C MET A 386 -7.42 -8.68 23.13
N SER A 387 -7.57 -7.85 24.15
CA SER A 387 -8.45 -8.09 25.32
C SER A 387 -9.79 -7.34 25.26
N ASN A 388 -10.00 -6.49 24.26
CA ASN A 388 -11.14 -5.58 24.13
C ASN A 388 -12.15 -6.00 23.05
N VAL A 389 -12.19 -7.29 22.73
CA VAL A 389 -13.03 -7.89 21.69
C VAL A 389 -13.86 -9.00 22.32
N ASP A 390 -15.16 -9.02 22.03
CA ASP A 390 -16.09 -10.01 22.57
C ASP A 390 -16.17 -11.26 21.69
N CYS A 391 -15.90 -11.13 20.38
CA CYS A 391 -15.92 -12.25 19.44
C CYS A 391 -14.95 -12.07 18.26
N ILE A 392 -14.40 -13.18 17.74
CA ILE A 392 -13.39 -13.18 16.68
C ILE A 392 -13.83 -14.09 15.53
N LEU A 393 -13.81 -13.53 14.32
CA LEU A 393 -13.96 -14.24 13.05
C LEU A 393 -12.58 -14.36 12.38
N ASN A 394 -11.93 -15.51 12.56
CA ASN A 394 -10.64 -15.81 11.96
C ASN A 394 -10.81 -16.37 10.55
N CYS A 395 -10.25 -15.69 9.56
CA CYS A 395 -10.34 -16.04 8.14
C CYS A 395 -9.03 -16.60 7.57
N ASP A 396 -8.01 -16.77 8.43
CA ASP A 396 -6.70 -17.26 8.05
C ASP A 396 -6.67 -18.79 7.90
N LYS A 397 -5.67 -19.33 7.24
CA LYS A 397 -5.47 -20.79 7.16
C LYS A 397 -5.18 -21.41 8.52
N GLU A 398 -4.44 -20.69 9.35
CA GLU A 398 -4.00 -21.15 10.66
C GLU A 398 -5.05 -20.82 11.72
N SER A 399 -5.42 -21.83 12.51
CA SER A 399 -6.16 -21.60 13.75
C SER A 399 -5.20 -21.02 14.78
N VAL A 400 -5.66 -20.00 15.49
CA VAL A 400 -4.90 -19.39 16.58
C VAL A 400 -5.58 -19.72 17.89
N SER A 401 -4.79 -20.09 18.89
CA SER A 401 -5.25 -20.28 20.27
C SER A 401 -5.67 -18.93 20.83
N ILE A 402 -6.97 -18.67 20.86
CA ILE A 402 -7.54 -17.42 21.34
C ILE A 402 -8.10 -17.65 22.74
N ASN A 403 -7.66 -16.84 23.70
CA ASN A 403 -8.16 -16.85 25.07
C ASN A 403 -9.47 -16.04 25.15
N LEU A 404 -10.54 -16.55 24.56
CA LEU A 404 -11.89 -16.02 24.77
C LEU A 404 -12.62 -16.85 25.84
N PRO A 405 -13.40 -16.20 26.72
CA PRO A 405 -14.10 -16.89 27.81
C PRO A 405 -15.22 -17.82 27.33
N ASP A 406 -15.69 -17.68 26.09
CA ASP A 406 -16.77 -18.47 25.51
C ASP A 406 -16.32 -19.12 24.19
N SER A 407 -16.55 -20.43 24.03
CA SER A 407 -16.22 -21.16 22.79
C SER A 407 -17.11 -20.74 21.62
N GLU A 408 -18.30 -20.19 21.88
CA GLU A 408 -19.20 -19.65 20.84
C GLU A 408 -18.76 -18.27 20.32
N ALA A 409 -17.81 -17.62 21.00
CA ALA A 409 -17.29 -16.30 20.63
C ALA A 409 -16.21 -16.34 19.54
N HIS A 410 -15.80 -17.53 19.08
CA HIS A 410 -14.77 -17.68 18.05
C HIS A 410 -15.28 -18.54 16.89
N LEU A 411 -15.16 -18.00 15.66
CA LEU A 411 -15.42 -18.74 14.44
C LEU A 411 -14.17 -18.71 13.54
N HIS A 412 -13.68 -19.89 13.17
CA HIS A 412 -12.58 -20.06 12.23
C HIS A 412 -13.08 -20.56 10.88
N LEU A 413 -12.92 -19.75 9.83
CA LEU A 413 -13.26 -20.08 8.45
C LEU A 413 -11.99 -19.93 7.59
N PRO A 414 -11.22 -21.01 7.34
CA PRO A 414 -9.99 -20.90 6.58
C PRO A 414 -10.29 -20.56 5.11
N MET A 415 -9.95 -19.34 4.71
CA MET A 415 -10.19 -18.84 3.35
C MET A 415 -8.89 -18.58 2.61
N VAL A 416 -8.95 -18.70 1.29
CA VAL A 416 -7.80 -18.37 0.41
C VAL A 416 -8.16 -17.28 -0.59
N SER A 417 -7.15 -16.59 -1.08
CA SER A 417 -7.32 -15.56 -2.10
C SER A 417 -7.93 -16.14 -3.39
N SER A 418 -8.74 -15.33 -4.08
CA SER A 418 -9.30 -15.63 -5.42
C SER A 418 -8.31 -16.10 -6.48
N LYS A 419 -7.00 -15.85 -6.29
CA LYS A 419 -5.93 -16.37 -7.15
C LYS A 419 -5.72 -17.88 -6.99
N LEU A 420 -5.97 -18.43 -5.81
CA LEU A 420 -5.82 -19.85 -5.47
C LEU A 420 -7.14 -20.60 -5.66
N ASP A 421 -8.23 -20.06 -5.12
CA ASP A 421 -9.57 -20.60 -5.30
C ASP A 421 -10.56 -19.45 -5.53
N ARG A 422 -11.26 -19.53 -6.67
CA ARG A 422 -12.20 -18.49 -7.13
C ARG A 422 -13.53 -18.47 -6.36
N PHE A 423 -13.80 -19.46 -5.52
CA PHE A 423 -15.06 -19.58 -4.76
C PHE A 423 -14.86 -19.70 -3.24
N SER A 424 -13.63 -19.81 -2.75
CA SER A 424 -13.34 -19.99 -1.31
C SER A 424 -14.01 -18.94 -0.44
N LEU A 425 -13.90 -17.66 -0.79
CA LEU A 425 -14.54 -16.58 -0.05
C LEU A 425 -16.07 -16.68 -0.17
N PHE A 426 -16.58 -16.82 -1.39
CA PHE A 426 -18.02 -16.89 -1.68
C PHE A 426 -18.73 -17.96 -0.83
N ASN A 427 -18.17 -19.17 -0.76
CA ASN A 427 -18.78 -20.29 -0.06
C ASN A 427 -18.84 -20.09 1.47
N ASN A 428 -17.94 -19.27 2.03
CA ASN A 428 -17.88 -19.02 3.48
C ASN A 428 -18.60 -17.74 3.91
N LEU A 429 -18.96 -16.84 2.99
CA LEU A 429 -19.68 -15.61 3.31
C LEU A 429 -21.00 -15.83 4.07
N PRO A 430 -21.86 -16.83 3.75
CA PRO A 430 -23.09 -17.06 4.51
C PRO A 430 -22.83 -17.34 5.99
N ALA A 431 -21.85 -18.19 6.31
CA ALA A 431 -21.48 -18.52 7.67
C ALA A 431 -20.90 -17.31 8.41
N ALA A 432 -20.02 -16.56 7.75
CA ALA A 432 -19.43 -15.33 8.29
C ALA A 432 -20.47 -14.26 8.64
N VAL A 433 -21.42 -13.99 7.74
CA VAL A 433 -22.47 -12.98 7.96
C VAL A 433 -23.44 -13.43 9.05
N ASN A 434 -23.81 -14.71 9.10
CA ASN A 434 -24.68 -15.24 10.16
C ASN A 434 -24.03 -15.14 11.54
N PHE A 435 -22.74 -15.49 11.65
CA PHE A 435 -21.97 -15.33 12.89
C PHE A 435 -21.91 -13.87 13.33
N ALA A 436 -21.65 -12.95 12.39
CA ALA A 436 -21.66 -11.53 12.68
C ALA A 436 -23.03 -11.03 13.15
N LYS A 437 -24.11 -11.48 12.49
CA LYS A 437 -25.49 -11.12 12.85
C LYS A 437 -25.83 -11.52 14.28
N LEU A 438 -25.50 -12.76 14.68
CA LEU A 438 -25.78 -13.26 16.03
C LEU A 438 -25.05 -12.46 17.13
N ASN A 439 -23.79 -12.10 16.88
CA ASN A 439 -22.99 -11.35 17.84
C ASN A 439 -23.33 -9.86 17.89
N LEU A 440 -23.53 -9.22 16.73
CA LEU A 440 -23.88 -7.80 16.67
C LEU A 440 -25.27 -7.50 17.26
N ARG A 441 -26.23 -8.44 17.19
CA ARG A 441 -27.51 -8.34 17.92
C ARG A 441 -27.34 -8.24 19.44
N LYS A 442 -26.27 -8.84 19.98
CA LYS A 442 -25.89 -8.75 21.40
C LYS A 442 -25.04 -7.50 21.70
N ALA A 443 -24.85 -6.60 20.73
CA ALA A 443 -23.95 -5.46 20.78
C ALA A 443 -22.48 -5.82 21.06
N HIS A 444 -22.09 -7.06 20.77
CA HIS A 444 -20.71 -7.52 20.93
C HIS A 444 -19.77 -6.84 19.94
N ARG A 445 -18.54 -6.61 20.39
CA ARG A 445 -17.41 -6.14 19.59
C ARG A 445 -16.83 -7.31 18.80
N LEU A 446 -16.91 -7.23 17.47
CA LEU A 446 -16.50 -8.27 16.55
C LEU A 446 -15.23 -7.88 15.79
N LEU A 447 -14.18 -8.70 15.91
CA LEU A 447 -12.96 -8.59 15.11
C LEU A 447 -12.98 -9.60 13.96
N VAL A 448 -12.82 -9.11 12.73
CA VAL A 448 -12.60 -9.94 11.53
C VAL A 448 -11.12 -9.88 11.18
N CYS A 449 -10.43 -11.02 11.25
CA CYS A 449 -8.98 -11.06 10.98
C CYS A 449 -8.61 -12.01 9.85
N CYS A 450 -7.55 -11.67 9.13
CA CYS A 450 -6.86 -12.57 8.22
C CYS A 450 -5.36 -12.29 8.27
N ARG A 451 -4.55 -13.10 7.56
CA ARG A 451 -3.09 -13.00 7.61
C ARG A 451 -2.53 -11.59 7.44
N SER A 452 -3.01 -10.87 6.42
CA SER A 452 -2.54 -9.51 6.12
C SER A 452 -3.40 -8.42 6.77
N GLY A 453 -4.66 -8.70 7.08
CA GLY A 453 -5.64 -7.67 7.46
C GLY A 453 -6.07 -6.74 6.32
N GLU A 454 -5.63 -6.99 5.08
CA GLU A 454 -5.80 -6.04 3.96
C GLU A 454 -6.81 -6.49 2.89
N ASP A 455 -7.03 -7.79 2.70
CA ASP A 455 -7.83 -8.32 1.57
C ASP A 455 -9.08 -9.08 2.04
N ILE A 456 -8.92 -10.32 2.51
CA ILE A 456 -10.04 -11.21 2.86
C ILE A 456 -10.89 -10.65 4.00
N SER A 457 -10.25 -10.21 5.09
CA SER A 457 -10.95 -9.65 6.26
C SER A 457 -11.72 -8.37 5.90
N VAL A 458 -11.15 -7.52 5.03
CA VAL A 458 -11.81 -6.34 4.48
C VAL A 458 -13.03 -6.74 3.63
N CYS A 459 -12.91 -7.76 2.78
CA CYS A 459 -14.02 -8.24 1.97
C CYS A 459 -15.17 -8.81 2.81
N ILE A 460 -14.86 -9.51 3.90
CA ILE A 460 -15.87 -10.04 4.81
C ILE A 460 -16.51 -8.91 5.61
N CYS A 461 -15.72 -7.97 6.12
CA CYS A 461 -16.24 -6.76 6.77
C CYS A 461 -17.16 -5.98 5.83
N LEU A 462 -16.80 -5.87 4.55
CA LEU A 462 -17.65 -5.25 3.53
C LEU A 462 -18.97 -6.00 3.34
N ALA A 463 -18.94 -7.33 3.31
CA ALA A 463 -20.15 -8.14 3.20
C ALA A 463 -21.07 -7.96 4.42
N ILE A 464 -20.49 -8.01 5.63
CA ILE A 464 -21.23 -7.81 6.90
C ILE A 464 -21.87 -6.42 6.94
N LEU A 465 -21.09 -5.36 6.65
CA LEU A 465 -21.60 -3.99 6.62
C LEU A 465 -22.71 -3.82 5.60
N THR A 466 -22.54 -4.37 4.40
CA THR A 466 -23.57 -4.25 3.35
C THR A 466 -24.84 -5.04 3.70
N SER A 467 -24.72 -6.18 4.38
CA SER A 467 -25.85 -7.05 4.71
C SER A 467 -26.60 -6.67 5.99
N LEU A 468 -25.98 -5.98 6.94
CA LEU A 468 -26.52 -5.78 8.30
C LEU A 468 -26.60 -4.32 8.77
N PHE A 469 -26.13 -3.37 7.98
CA PHE A 469 -26.10 -1.96 8.34
C PHE A 469 -26.76 -1.07 7.28
N ASP A 470 -27.41 -0.01 7.73
CA ASP A 470 -27.93 1.04 6.87
C ASP A 470 -26.79 1.88 6.24
N ASP A 471 -27.12 2.77 5.31
CA ASP A 471 -26.15 3.62 4.61
C ASP A 471 -25.39 4.60 5.53
N LYS A 472 -25.90 4.81 6.74
CA LYS A 472 -25.27 5.68 7.76
C LYS A 472 -24.32 4.90 8.66
N GLY A 473 -24.25 3.57 8.53
CA GLY A 473 -23.44 2.71 9.39
C GLY A 473 -24.11 2.36 10.71
N THR A 474 -25.45 2.42 10.78
CA THR A 474 -26.23 1.95 11.93
C THR A 474 -26.62 0.49 11.73
N PHE A 475 -26.46 -0.34 12.77
CA PHE A 475 -26.89 -1.73 12.71
C PHE A 475 -28.42 -1.81 12.63
N ASP A 476 -28.94 -2.39 11.56
CA ASP A 476 -30.38 -2.46 11.28
C ASP A 476 -30.87 -3.89 11.02
N ASP A 477 -30.02 -4.87 11.30
CA ASP A 477 -30.28 -6.31 11.17
C ASP A 477 -30.63 -6.76 9.73
N GLY A 478 -30.28 -5.94 8.73
CA GLY A 478 -30.45 -6.22 7.31
C GLY A 478 -31.76 -5.73 6.70
N ARG A 479 -32.49 -4.85 7.40
CA ARG A 479 -33.70 -4.21 6.84
C ARG A 479 -33.39 -3.41 5.58
N SER A 480 -32.40 -2.51 5.64
CA SER A 480 -31.97 -1.72 4.49
C SER A 480 -31.49 -2.61 3.34
N PHE A 481 -30.77 -3.68 3.64
CA PHE A 481 -30.32 -4.64 2.62
C PHE A 481 -31.50 -5.32 1.90
N SER A 482 -32.56 -5.69 2.62
CA SER A 482 -33.74 -6.32 2.02
C SER A 482 -34.54 -5.39 1.09
N GLU A 483 -34.47 -4.09 1.33
CA GLU A 483 -35.17 -3.06 0.54
C GLU A 483 -34.30 -2.51 -0.61
N THR A 484 -32.99 -2.75 -0.58
CA THR A 484 -32.02 -2.11 -1.49
C THR A 484 -31.44 -3.09 -2.49
N CYS A 485 -31.58 -2.78 -3.78
CA CYS A 485 -30.84 -3.49 -4.83
C CYS A 485 -29.35 -3.09 -4.80
N ILE A 486 -28.48 -4.02 -4.41
CA ILE A 486 -27.03 -3.76 -4.33
C ILE A 486 -26.42 -3.59 -5.72
N THR A 487 -26.11 -2.34 -6.04
CA THR A 487 -25.37 -1.99 -7.26
C THR A 487 -23.85 -2.00 -7.01
N LYS A 488 -23.08 -2.03 -8.10
CA LYS A 488 -21.62 -1.86 -8.04
C LYS A 488 -21.19 -0.51 -7.43
N LEU A 489 -22.04 0.52 -7.58
CA LEU A 489 -21.80 1.83 -6.99
C LEU A 489 -21.98 1.78 -5.48
N GLU A 490 -23.03 1.12 -4.99
CA GLU A 490 -23.30 1.01 -3.56
C GLU A 490 -22.22 0.21 -2.83
N MET A 491 -21.87 -0.97 -3.36
CA MET A 491 -20.75 -1.74 -2.83
C MET A 491 -19.44 -0.94 -2.76
N ARG A 492 -19.21 -0.06 -3.74
CA ARG A 492 -18.04 0.81 -3.75
C ARG A 492 -18.11 1.88 -2.67
N ARG A 493 -19.27 2.49 -2.42
CA ARG A 493 -19.47 3.44 -1.31
C ARG A 493 -19.16 2.82 0.04
N ARG A 494 -19.67 1.61 0.26
CA ARG A 494 -19.37 0.83 1.48
C ARG A 494 -17.88 0.50 1.61
N LEU A 495 -17.21 0.17 0.50
CA LEU A 495 -15.76 -0.04 0.52
C LEU A 495 -15.00 1.25 0.85
N VAL A 496 -15.40 2.40 0.29
CA VAL A 496 -14.79 3.70 0.60
C VAL A 496 -14.93 4.03 2.08
N PHE A 497 -16.10 3.74 2.67
CA PHE A 497 -16.33 3.87 4.12
C PHE A 497 -15.38 3.00 4.94
N VAL A 498 -15.16 1.73 4.57
CA VAL A 498 -14.18 0.87 5.26
C VAL A 498 -12.76 1.43 5.12
N CYS A 499 -12.35 1.83 3.91
CA CYS A 499 -11.02 2.36 3.64
C CYS A 499 -10.73 3.70 4.35
N ARG A 500 -11.76 4.44 4.79
CA ARG A 500 -11.60 5.62 5.64
C ARG A 500 -10.92 5.27 6.97
N PHE A 501 -11.26 4.11 7.55
CA PHE A 501 -10.73 3.67 8.84
C PHE A 501 -9.55 2.71 8.65
N ALA A 502 -9.68 1.71 7.79
CA ALA A 502 -8.64 0.75 7.48
C ALA A 502 -7.79 1.25 6.29
N THR A 503 -6.78 2.07 6.56
CA THR A 503 -5.94 2.69 5.52
C THR A 503 -5.09 1.68 4.75
N THR A 504 -4.85 0.49 5.31
CA THR A 504 -4.16 -0.64 4.68
C THR A 504 -5.09 -1.50 3.82
N ALA A 505 -6.40 -1.22 3.77
CA ALA A 505 -7.36 -2.01 3.01
C ALA A 505 -7.04 -2.06 1.50
N ARG A 506 -6.82 -3.26 0.99
CA ARG A 506 -6.45 -3.56 -0.41
C ARG A 506 -7.16 -4.82 -0.91
N PRO A 507 -8.50 -4.85 -0.93
CA PRO A 507 -9.23 -6.01 -1.39
C PRO A 507 -8.98 -6.29 -2.87
N SER A 508 -8.72 -7.55 -3.19
CA SER A 508 -8.44 -7.99 -4.56
C SER A 508 -9.72 -7.93 -5.40
N ARG A 509 -9.57 -7.60 -6.70
CA ARG A 509 -10.72 -7.53 -7.62
C ARG A 509 -11.49 -8.86 -7.69
N GLY A 510 -10.79 -10.00 -7.56
CA GLY A 510 -11.42 -11.31 -7.55
C GLY A 510 -12.26 -11.57 -6.28
N ASN A 511 -11.78 -11.14 -5.11
CA ASN A 511 -12.54 -11.25 -3.87
C ASN A 511 -13.74 -10.29 -3.84
N LEU A 512 -13.56 -9.05 -4.31
CA LEU A 512 -14.68 -8.10 -4.46
C LEU A 512 -15.76 -8.64 -5.40
N LYS A 513 -15.40 -9.33 -6.48
CA LYS A 513 -16.39 -9.98 -7.36
C LYS A 513 -17.19 -11.07 -6.64
N GLN A 514 -16.54 -11.85 -5.77
CA GLN A 514 -17.21 -12.87 -4.98
C GLN A 514 -18.20 -12.25 -3.99
N VAL A 515 -17.78 -11.20 -3.25
CA VAL A 515 -18.67 -10.48 -2.34
C VAL A 515 -19.85 -9.87 -3.08
N PHE A 516 -19.61 -9.22 -4.23
CA PHE A 516 -20.69 -8.69 -5.06
C PHE A 516 -21.67 -9.77 -5.48
N GLY A 517 -21.16 -10.90 -5.98
CA GLY A 517 -21.98 -12.05 -6.39
C GLY A 517 -22.84 -12.59 -5.25
N PHE A 518 -22.29 -12.69 -4.04
CA PHE A 518 -23.01 -13.13 -2.84
C PHE A 518 -24.15 -12.16 -2.49
N LEU A 519 -23.85 -10.86 -2.43
CA LEU A 519 -24.84 -9.83 -2.10
C LEU A 519 -25.97 -9.75 -3.14
N THR A 520 -25.65 -9.90 -4.43
CA THR A 520 -26.67 -9.91 -5.49
C THR A 520 -27.44 -11.23 -5.57
N GLY A 521 -26.83 -12.35 -5.21
CA GLY A 521 -27.47 -13.67 -5.24
C GLY A 521 -28.47 -13.88 -4.11
N GLY A 522 -28.25 -13.26 -2.94
CA GLY A 522 -29.18 -13.31 -1.80
C GLY A 522 -30.44 -12.46 -1.97
N SER A 523 -30.40 -11.42 -2.82
CA SER A 523 -31.53 -10.51 -3.06
C SER A 523 -32.65 -11.12 -3.93
N VAL A 524 -32.42 -12.26 -4.59
CA VAL A 524 -33.39 -12.85 -5.54
C VAL A 524 -34.28 -13.92 -4.88
N ALA A 525 -34.10 -14.21 -3.58
CA ALA A 525 -34.90 -15.23 -2.87
C ALA A 525 -36.23 -14.69 -2.28
N SER A 526 -36.61 -13.45 -2.58
CA SER A 526 -37.86 -12.84 -2.07
C SER A 526 -38.58 -11.99 -3.12
N ALA A 527 -38.75 -12.53 -4.33
CA ALA A 527 -39.68 -12.01 -5.33
C ALA A 527 -40.75 -13.06 -5.65
#